data_AF-A0AAN9BAR6-F1
#
_entry.id   AF-A0AAN9BAR6-F1
#
_cell.length_a   1.000
_cell.length_b   1.000
_cell.length_c   1.000
_cell.angle_alpha   90.00
_cell.angle_beta   90.00
_cell.angle_gamma   90.00
#
_symmetry.space_group_name_H-M   'P 1'
#
loop_
_entity.id
_entity.type
_entity.pdbx_description
1 polymer ?
#
loop_
_entity_poly.entity_id
_entity_poly.type
_entity_poly.pdbx_seq_one_letter_code
_entity_poly.pdbx_strand_id
1 'polypeptide(L)'
;MDKHITNMCRSAYTEIRKISSIRHLLFFDATKTLVCSLILSKFDYCNALLTGIPQHLTDKLQKVQNTAARLIFRAKKHDHIQPLMQQLHWLPISSRIIHKTANICFNSFPDPHFPVYLSELLHPYTPSRQLRSSTDSRIFSIPLTKTKTTGDRSFSFSAPTLWNQLPHPIRHCETSCTFKKTLKNHLFKSAYNT
;
A
#
# COMPACT_ATOMS: atom_id res chain seq x y z
N MET A 1 -0.12 8.50 -15.91
CA MET A 1 0.24 8.31 -14.48
C MET A 1 1.16 9.41 -13.97
N ASP A 2 2.23 9.74 -14.67
CA ASP A 2 3.25 10.69 -14.22
C ASP A 2 2.71 12.08 -13.91
N LYS A 3 1.83 12.62 -14.77
CA LYS A 3 1.13 13.90 -14.53
C LYS A 3 0.29 13.86 -13.26
N HIS A 4 -0.40 12.75 -13.00
CA HIS A 4 -1.22 12.57 -11.81
C HIS A 4 -0.35 12.55 -10.54
N ILE A 5 0.71 11.73 -10.52
CA ILE A 5 1.65 11.66 -9.38
C ILE A 5 2.32 13.02 -9.16
N THR A 6 2.71 13.72 -10.21
CA THR A 6 3.31 15.06 -10.10
C THR A 6 2.35 16.07 -9.49
N ASN A 7 1.08 16.04 -9.88
CA ASN A 7 0.03 16.88 -9.29
C ASN A 7 -0.24 16.51 -7.82
N MET A 8 -0.27 15.22 -7.48
CA MET A 8 -0.39 14.76 -6.09
C MET A 8 0.78 15.26 -5.24
N CYS A 9 2.03 15.09 -5.71
CA CYS A 9 3.21 15.59 -5.02
C CYS A 9 3.16 17.11 -4.85
N ARG A 10 2.77 17.85 -5.90
CA ARG A 10 2.61 19.32 -5.83
C ARG A 10 1.61 19.70 -4.73
N SER A 11 0.43 19.09 -4.75
CA SER A 11 -0.63 19.34 -3.76
C SER A 11 -0.22 18.92 -2.34
N ALA A 12 0.54 17.84 -2.19
CA ALA A 12 1.06 17.44 -0.89
C ALA A 12 2.11 18.42 -0.38
N TYR A 13 3.02 18.90 -1.24
CA TYR A 13 4.00 19.91 -0.86
C TYR A 13 3.37 21.27 -0.52
N THR A 14 2.25 21.66 -1.13
CA THR A 14 1.53 22.87 -0.71
C THR A 14 0.98 22.72 0.70
N GLU A 15 0.42 21.56 1.05
CA GLU A 15 -0.05 21.29 2.42
C GLU A 15 1.11 21.22 3.42
N ILE A 16 2.23 20.59 3.06
CA ILE A 16 3.45 20.59 3.89
C ILE A 16 3.90 22.01 4.20
N ARG A 17 3.92 22.91 3.21
CA ARG A 17 4.32 24.32 3.43
C ARG A 17 3.38 25.04 4.39
N LYS A 18 2.06 24.86 4.23
CA LYS A 18 1.06 25.45 5.13
C LYS A 18 1.21 24.94 6.55
N ILE A 19 1.38 23.62 6.74
CA ILE A 19 1.60 23.06 8.09
C ILE A 19 2.94 23.53 8.66
N SER A 20 3.97 23.68 7.81
CA SER A 20 5.30 24.13 8.22
C SER A 20 5.30 25.57 8.75
N SER A 21 4.49 26.48 8.21
CA SER A 21 4.43 27.85 8.72
C SER A 21 3.86 27.92 10.14
N ILE A 22 2.83 27.11 10.42
CA ILE A 22 2.21 27.03 11.75
C ILE A 22 2.86 25.99 12.67
N ARG A 23 3.93 25.30 12.22
CA ARG A 23 4.53 24.16 12.95
C ARG A 23 4.99 24.54 14.37
N HIS A 24 5.42 25.77 14.58
CA HIS A 24 5.88 26.27 15.88
C HIS A 24 4.74 26.30 16.93
N LEU A 25 3.49 26.45 16.49
CA LEU A 25 2.29 26.49 17.34
C LEU A 25 1.67 25.11 17.60
N LEU A 26 2.08 24.08 16.86
CA LEU A 26 1.45 22.76 16.90
C LEU A 26 2.19 21.78 17.82
N PHE A 27 1.42 21.01 18.59
CA PHE A 27 1.92 19.83 19.29
C PHE A 27 2.24 18.68 18.32
N PHE A 28 3.00 17.69 18.81
CA PHE A 28 3.41 16.52 18.03
C PHE A 28 2.20 15.76 17.45
N ASP A 29 1.25 15.38 18.30
CA ASP A 29 0.08 14.59 17.88
C ASP A 29 -0.87 15.34 16.95
N ALA A 30 -1.04 16.65 17.17
CA ALA A 30 -1.81 17.51 16.28
C ALA A 30 -1.16 17.57 14.88
N THR A 31 0.16 17.76 14.82
CA THR A 31 0.92 17.77 13.55
C THR A 31 0.81 16.42 12.85
N LYS A 32 0.96 15.32 13.58
CA LYS A 32 0.81 13.95 13.05
C LYS A 32 -0.58 13.76 12.44
N THR A 33 -1.63 14.20 13.13
CA THR A 33 -3.02 14.09 12.66
C THR A 33 -3.25 14.91 11.39
N LEU A 34 -2.78 16.16 11.35
CA LEU A 34 -2.87 17.03 10.16
C LEU A 34 -2.14 16.44 8.96
N VAL A 35 -0.94 15.90 9.17
CA VAL A 35 -0.17 15.27 8.10
C VAL A 35 -0.87 14.01 7.59
N CYS A 36 -1.42 13.19 8.48
CA CYS A 36 -2.20 12.02 8.08
C CYS A 36 -3.44 12.41 7.27
N SER A 37 -4.21 13.41 7.73
CA SER A 37 -5.48 13.80 7.12
C SER A 37 -5.33 14.59 5.82
N LEU A 38 -4.28 15.39 5.66
CA LEU A 38 -4.10 16.26 4.48
C LEU A 38 -3.10 15.72 3.45
N ILE A 39 -2.13 14.91 3.87
CA ILE A 39 -1.05 14.41 3.00
C ILE A 39 -1.21 12.90 2.76
N LEU A 40 -1.23 12.08 3.81
CA LEU A 40 -1.29 10.63 3.63
C LEU A 40 -2.62 10.16 3.05
N SER A 41 -3.73 10.80 3.42
CA SER A 41 -5.05 10.53 2.83
C SER A 41 -5.05 10.65 1.30
N LYS A 42 -4.32 11.61 0.74
CA LYS A 42 -4.15 11.78 -0.72
C LYS A 42 -3.39 10.62 -1.33
N PHE A 43 -2.39 10.10 -0.61
CA PHE A 43 -1.59 8.95 -1.05
C PHE A 43 -2.29 7.61 -0.85
N ASP A 44 -3.23 7.52 0.08
CA ASP A 44 -4.00 6.31 0.33
C ASP A 44 -5.28 6.25 -0.54
N TYR A 45 -5.64 7.37 -1.18
CA TYR A 45 -6.73 7.42 -2.17
C TYR A 45 -6.32 6.69 -3.46
N CYS A 46 -7.09 5.66 -3.81
CA CYS A 46 -6.93 4.86 -5.04
C CYS A 46 -5.50 4.33 -5.29
N ASN A 47 -4.71 4.14 -4.23
CA ASN A 47 -3.31 3.75 -4.35
C ASN A 47 -3.10 2.32 -4.89
N ALA A 48 -4.12 1.47 -4.87
CA ALA A 48 -4.11 0.19 -5.57
C ALA A 48 -3.88 0.33 -7.09
N LEU A 49 -4.24 1.46 -7.71
CA LEU A 49 -3.97 1.73 -9.13
C LEU A 49 -2.48 2.01 -9.42
N LEU A 50 -1.70 2.25 -8.38
CA LEU A 50 -0.25 2.49 -8.48
C LEU A 50 0.54 1.18 -8.49
N THR A 51 -0.10 0.02 -8.59
CA THR A 51 0.60 -1.27 -8.71
C THR A 51 1.50 -1.31 -9.94
N GLY A 52 2.73 -1.79 -9.73
CA GLY A 52 3.76 -1.93 -10.77
C GLY A 52 4.15 -0.64 -11.49
N ILE A 53 3.91 0.55 -10.90
CA ILE A 53 4.47 1.80 -11.44
C ILE A 53 6.01 1.76 -11.41
N PRO A 54 6.70 2.46 -12.32
CA PRO A 54 8.15 2.61 -12.27
C PRO A 54 8.65 3.14 -10.92
N GLN A 55 9.77 2.59 -10.44
CA GLN A 55 10.34 2.93 -9.12
C GLN A 55 10.56 4.44 -8.94
N HIS A 56 11.04 5.14 -9.97
CA HIS A 56 11.29 6.58 -9.91
C HIS A 56 10.03 7.41 -9.59
N LEU A 57 8.83 6.92 -9.90
CA LEU A 57 7.57 7.58 -9.53
C LEU A 57 7.18 7.29 -8.09
N THR A 58 7.36 6.04 -7.64
CA THR A 58 7.20 5.65 -6.23
C THR A 58 8.14 6.46 -5.34
N ASP A 59 9.40 6.65 -5.78
CA ASP A 59 10.40 7.42 -5.05
C ASP A 59 10.00 8.90 -4.90
N LYS A 60 9.29 9.48 -5.87
CA LYS A 60 8.76 10.84 -5.74
C LYS A 60 7.76 10.93 -4.59
N LEU A 61 6.83 9.98 -4.49
CA LEU A 61 5.87 9.92 -3.39
C LEU A 61 6.57 9.64 -2.04
N GLN A 62 7.55 8.74 -2.04
CA GLN A 62 8.35 8.42 -0.85
C GLN A 62 9.10 9.65 -0.33
N LYS A 63 9.68 10.47 -1.22
CA LYS A 63 10.33 11.73 -0.84
C LYS A 63 9.35 12.67 -0.13
N VAL A 64 8.10 12.75 -0.59
CA VAL A 64 7.08 13.57 0.08
C VAL A 64 6.74 13.01 1.47
N GLN A 65 6.52 11.70 1.57
CA GLN A 65 6.28 11.04 2.86
C GLN A 65 7.43 11.27 3.84
N ASN A 66 8.68 11.18 3.35
CA ASN A 66 9.88 11.43 4.14
C ASN A 66 9.93 12.87 4.63
N THR A 67 9.61 13.86 3.79
CA THR A 67 9.52 15.26 4.21
C THR A 67 8.42 15.49 5.24
N ALA A 68 7.29 14.79 5.11
CA ALA A 68 6.19 14.89 6.04
C ALA A 68 6.55 14.30 7.42
N ALA A 69 7.26 13.17 7.46
CA ALA A 69 7.78 12.61 8.71
C ALA A 69 8.80 13.56 9.37
N ARG A 70 9.72 14.15 8.59
CA ARG A 70 10.66 15.16 9.12
C ARG A 70 9.95 16.38 9.69
N LEU A 71 8.88 16.84 9.06
CA LEU A 71 8.07 17.95 9.56
C LEU A 71 7.47 17.65 10.94
N ILE A 72 6.98 16.42 11.16
CA ILE A 72 6.42 16.00 12.45
C ILE A 72 7.49 16.06 13.54
N PHE A 73 8.67 15.47 13.30
CA PHE A 73 9.77 15.44 14.28
C PHE A 73 10.63 16.71 14.35
N ARG A 74 10.38 17.69 13.47
CA ARG A 74 11.27 18.86 13.28
C ARG A 74 12.73 18.45 12.98
N ALA A 75 12.90 17.34 12.29
CA ALA A 75 14.21 16.80 11.93
C ALA A 75 14.86 17.60 10.79
N LYS A 76 16.19 17.63 10.75
CA LYS A 76 16.95 18.31 9.69
C LYS A 76 16.83 17.54 8.38
N LYS A 77 17.15 18.23 7.28
CA LYS A 77 17.07 17.69 5.90
C LYS A 77 17.86 16.39 5.71
N HIS A 78 19.03 16.30 6.36
CA HIS A 78 19.98 15.20 6.21
C HIS A 78 19.86 14.12 7.28
N ASP A 79 18.95 14.28 8.24
CA ASP A 79 18.75 13.27 9.28
C ASP A 79 18.21 11.97 8.66
N HIS A 80 18.66 10.84 9.23
CA HIS A 80 18.24 9.51 8.85
C HIS A 80 16.73 9.37 9.00
N ILE A 81 16.06 9.01 7.91
CA ILE A 81 14.60 8.96 7.84
C ILE A 81 14.00 7.68 8.45
N GLN A 82 14.75 6.58 8.39
CA GLN A 82 14.27 5.27 8.82
C GLN A 82 13.82 5.22 10.29
N PRO A 83 14.58 5.77 11.27
CA PRO A 83 14.12 5.81 12.67
C PRO A 83 12.81 6.58 12.85
N LEU A 84 12.65 7.71 12.13
CA LEU A 84 11.44 8.53 12.20
C LEU A 84 10.21 7.78 11.67
N MET A 85 10.39 7.07 10.56
CA MET A 85 9.33 6.26 9.97
C MET A 85 8.93 5.07 10.86
N GLN A 86 9.91 4.45 11.52
CA GLN A 86 9.68 3.38 12.48
C GLN A 86 8.92 3.87 13.71
N GLN A 87 9.33 4.99 14.30
CA GLN A 87 8.63 5.61 15.44
C GLN A 87 7.18 6.01 15.11
N LEU A 88 6.91 6.41 13.87
CA LEU A 88 5.54 6.71 13.41
C LEU A 88 4.73 5.45 13.04
N HIS A 89 5.36 4.27 13.00
CA HIS A 89 4.80 3.04 12.45
C HIS A 89 4.22 3.22 11.03
N TRP A 90 4.94 4.00 10.20
CA TRP A 90 4.54 4.28 8.83
C TRP A 90 5.17 3.28 7.86
N LEU A 91 4.35 2.70 6.99
CA LEU A 91 4.82 1.89 5.87
C LEU A 91 5.38 2.80 4.75
N PRO A 92 6.44 2.37 4.04
CA PRO A 92 6.84 2.96 2.76
C PRO A 92 5.70 2.92 1.74
N ILE A 93 5.73 3.82 0.75
CA ILE A 93 4.69 3.94 -0.27
C ILE A 93 4.49 2.63 -1.05
N SER A 94 5.57 1.94 -1.41
CA SER A 94 5.50 0.64 -2.09
C SER A 94 4.71 -0.39 -1.27
N SER A 95 5.03 -0.52 0.02
CA SER A 95 4.34 -1.42 0.94
C SER A 95 2.88 -1.01 1.17
N ARG A 96 2.55 0.29 1.13
CA ARG A 96 1.15 0.78 1.23
C ARG A 96 0.31 0.36 0.04
N ILE A 97 0.87 0.42 -1.17
CA ILE A 97 0.21 -0.03 -2.40
C ILE A 97 -0.08 -1.54 -2.29
N ILE A 98 0.92 -2.34 -1.88
CA ILE A 98 0.76 -3.78 -1.64
C ILE A 98 -0.33 -4.04 -0.61
N HIS A 99 -0.30 -3.33 0.52
CA HIS A 99 -1.30 -3.45 1.58
C HIS A 99 -2.72 -3.20 1.06
N LYS A 100 -2.93 -2.13 0.29
CA LYS A 100 -4.26 -1.83 -0.27
C LYS A 100 -4.71 -2.91 -1.26
N THR A 101 -3.85 -3.29 -2.21
CA THR A 101 -4.19 -4.30 -3.22
C THR A 101 -4.54 -5.64 -2.58
N ALA A 102 -3.77 -6.07 -1.58
CA ALA A 102 -4.05 -7.28 -0.82
C ALA A 102 -5.34 -7.18 0.02
N ASN A 103 -5.69 -6.01 0.57
CA ASN A 103 -6.98 -5.81 1.23
C ASN A 103 -8.16 -5.94 0.25
N ILE A 104 -8.01 -5.46 -0.99
CA ILE A 104 -9.05 -5.63 -2.01
C ILE A 104 -9.21 -7.13 -2.33
N CYS A 105 -8.11 -7.87 -2.43
CA CYS A 105 -8.15 -9.33 -2.61
C CYS A 105 -8.80 -10.04 -1.43
N PHE A 106 -8.47 -9.67 -0.19
CA PHE A 106 -9.09 -10.25 1.00
C PHE A 106 -10.62 -10.06 0.97
N ASN A 107 -11.07 -8.85 0.66
CA ASN A 107 -12.49 -8.53 0.58
C ASN A 107 -13.22 -9.24 -0.57
N SER A 108 -12.51 -9.79 -1.57
CA SER A 108 -13.16 -10.59 -2.61
C SER A 108 -13.62 -11.97 -2.11
N PHE A 109 -13.10 -12.41 -0.97
CA PHE A 109 -13.57 -13.60 -0.27
C PHE A 109 -14.62 -13.22 0.78
N PRO A 110 -15.53 -14.15 1.08
CA PRO A 110 -16.98 -14.10 0.82
C PRO A 110 -17.71 -12.83 1.31
N ASP A 111 -17.38 -11.65 0.77
CA ASP A 111 -18.13 -10.42 1.04
C ASP A 111 -19.24 -10.25 -0.02
N PRO A 112 -20.53 -10.28 0.36
CA PRO A 112 -21.65 -10.09 -0.57
C PRO A 112 -21.72 -8.68 -1.17
N HIS A 113 -21.02 -7.71 -0.59
CA HIS A 113 -20.98 -6.32 -1.08
C HIS A 113 -19.76 -6.05 -1.99
N PHE A 114 -18.95 -7.06 -2.29
CA PHE A 114 -17.82 -6.88 -3.18
C PHE A 114 -18.28 -6.60 -4.61
N PRO A 115 -17.71 -5.62 -5.33
CA PRO A 115 -18.18 -5.29 -6.66
C PRO A 115 -17.97 -6.43 -7.66
N VAL A 116 -19.04 -6.80 -8.35
CA VAL A 116 -19.07 -7.94 -9.30
C VAL A 116 -17.97 -7.82 -10.36
N TYR A 117 -17.76 -6.61 -10.89
CA TYR A 117 -16.72 -6.35 -11.91
C TYR A 117 -15.29 -6.62 -11.42
N LEU A 118 -15.03 -6.60 -10.10
CA LEU A 118 -13.72 -6.97 -9.56
C LEU A 118 -13.64 -8.46 -9.26
N SER A 119 -14.73 -9.10 -8.83
CA SER A 119 -14.73 -10.55 -8.60
C SER A 119 -14.55 -11.33 -9.90
N GLU A 120 -15.10 -10.83 -11.00
CA GLU A 120 -14.90 -11.41 -12.34
C GLU A 120 -13.44 -11.39 -12.79
N LEU A 121 -12.59 -10.54 -12.21
CA LEU A 121 -11.17 -10.46 -12.51
C LEU A 121 -10.31 -11.41 -11.65
N LEU A 122 -10.89 -12.00 -10.59
CA LEU A 122 -10.20 -12.84 -9.62
C LEU A 122 -10.78 -14.26 -9.65
N HIS A 123 -10.07 -15.17 -10.30
CA HIS A 123 -10.53 -16.55 -10.44
C HIS A 123 -9.87 -17.47 -9.41
N PRO A 124 -10.64 -18.19 -8.56
CA PRO A 124 -10.09 -19.20 -7.67
C PRO A 124 -9.23 -20.21 -8.41
N TYR A 125 -8.12 -20.62 -7.80
CA TYR A 125 -7.26 -21.63 -8.38
C TYR A 125 -7.88 -23.01 -8.27
N THR A 126 -8.24 -23.60 -9.41
CA THR A 126 -8.75 -24.97 -9.52
C THR A 126 -7.69 -25.85 -10.19
N PRO A 127 -6.93 -26.65 -9.42
CA PRO A 127 -5.90 -27.51 -10.01
C PRO A 127 -6.55 -28.71 -10.72
N SER A 128 -6.00 -29.10 -11.86
CA SER A 128 -6.46 -30.29 -12.61
C SER A 128 -6.12 -31.62 -11.92
N ARG A 129 -5.18 -31.61 -10.98
CA ARG A 129 -4.73 -32.75 -10.18
C ARG A 129 -4.54 -32.33 -8.73
N GLN A 130 -4.75 -33.23 -7.77
CA GLN A 130 -4.54 -32.93 -6.35
C GLN A 130 -3.04 -32.67 -6.08
N LEU A 131 -2.69 -31.42 -5.79
CA LEU A 131 -1.34 -30.96 -5.44
C LEU A 131 -1.30 -30.49 -3.98
N ARG A 132 -0.13 -30.33 -3.38
CA ARG A 132 -0.01 -29.75 -2.02
C ARG A 132 -0.60 -28.34 -1.92
N SER A 133 -0.65 -27.59 -3.02
CA SER A 133 -1.32 -26.28 -3.12
C SER A 133 -2.84 -26.38 -3.27
N SER A 134 -3.39 -27.57 -3.58
CA SER A 134 -4.84 -27.78 -3.72
C SER A 134 -5.59 -27.72 -2.40
N THR A 135 -4.88 -27.83 -1.27
CA THR A 135 -5.45 -27.77 0.07
C THR A 135 -5.78 -26.34 0.51
N ASP A 136 -5.22 -25.32 -0.16
CA ASP A 136 -5.40 -23.92 0.18
C ASP A 136 -6.48 -23.27 -0.69
N SER A 137 -7.66 -23.09 -0.11
CA SER A 137 -8.86 -22.54 -0.79
C SER A 137 -8.78 -21.04 -1.08
N ARG A 138 -7.75 -20.34 -0.59
CA ARG A 138 -7.55 -18.89 -0.76
C ARG A 138 -6.39 -18.60 -1.70
N ILE A 139 -6.29 -19.32 -2.82
CA ILE A 139 -5.32 -19.06 -3.89
C ILE A 139 -6.08 -18.64 -5.13
N PHE A 140 -5.54 -17.65 -5.85
CA PHE A 140 -6.05 -17.23 -7.15
C PHE A 140 -5.21 -17.81 -8.28
N SER A 141 -5.86 -18.09 -9.41
CA SER A 141 -5.16 -18.35 -10.66
C SER A 141 -4.56 -17.06 -11.22
N ILE A 142 -3.36 -17.16 -11.78
CA ILE A 142 -2.66 -16.02 -12.37
C ILE A 142 -2.83 -16.14 -13.89
N PRO A 143 -3.52 -15.19 -14.57
CA PRO A 143 -3.69 -15.24 -16.02
C PRO A 143 -2.36 -15.00 -16.74
N LEU A 144 -2.24 -15.51 -17.96
CA LEU A 144 -1.11 -15.20 -18.83
C LEU A 144 -1.28 -13.80 -19.43
N THR A 145 -0.23 -12.99 -19.32
CA THR A 145 -0.18 -11.64 -19.88
C THR A 145 0.71 -11.60 -21.11
N LYS A 146 0.27 -10.86 -22.14
CA LYS A 146 1.06 -10.68 -23.37
C LYS A 146 2.12 -9.58 -23.25
N THR A 147 1.94 -8.65 -22.31
CA THR A 147 2.83 -7.48 -22.14
C THR A 147 3.30 -7.33 -20.70
N LYS A 148 4.61 -7.20 -20.52
CA LYS A 148 5.25 -6.96 -19.21
C LYS A 148 4.95 -5.61 -18.60
N THR A 149 4.61 -4.63 -19.43
CA THR A 149 4.36 -3.26 -18.98
C THR A 149 2.90 -3.09 -18.57
N THR A 150 1.95 -3.22 -19.48
CA THR A 150 0.53 -2.98 -19.18
C THR A 150 -0.18 -4.21 -18.62
N GLY A 151 0.12 -5.40 -19.14
CA GLY A 151 -0.49 -6.66 -18.72
C GLY A 151 -0.13 -7.00 -17.27
N ASP A 152 1.15 -7.07 -16.93
CA ASP A 152 1.58 -7.44 -15.57
C ASP A 152 1.16 -6.39 -14.51
N ARG A 153 0.84 -5.16 -14.93
CA ARG A 153 0.33 -4.09 -14.05
C ARG A 153 -1.18 -4.13 -13.86
N SER A 154 -1.90 -4.90 -14.68
CA SER A 154 -3.35 -5.05 -14.56
C SER A 154 -3.72 -5.63 -13.19
N PHE A 155 -4.92 -5.30 -12.71
CA PHE A 155 -5.42 -5.83 -11.44
C PHE A 155 -5.54 -7.36 -11.48
N SER A 156 -6.05 -7.91 -12.58
CA SER A 156 -6.24 -9.36 -12.79
C SER A 156 -4.94 -10.15 -12.75
N PHE A 157 -3.79 -9.55 -13.05
CA PHE A 157 -2.48 -10.19 -12.90
C PHE A 157 -1.81 -9.86 -11.57
N SER A 158 -1.67 -8.57 -11.27
CA SER A 158 -0.86 -8.10 -10.13
C SER A 158 -1.48 -8.48 -8.79
N ALA A 159 -2.81 -8.46 -8.67
CA ALA A 159 -3.48 -8.73 -7.40
C ALA A 159 -3.40 -10.22 -7.01
N PRO A 160 -3.71 -11.20 -7.88
CA PRO A 160 -3.45 -12.62 -7.63
C PRO A 160 -1.97 -12.92 -7.32
N THR A 161 -1.05 -12.30 -8.07
CA THR A 161 0.39 -12.51 -7.87
C THR A 161 0.83 -12.05 -6.48
N LEU A 162 0.44 -10.85 -6.07
CA LEU A 162 0.75 -10.32 -4.73
C LEU A 162 0.08 -11.14 -3.64
N TRP A 163 -1.18 -11.53 -3.83
CA TRP A 163 -1.93 -12.32 -2.87
C TRP A 163 -1.27 -13.68 -2.63
N ASN A 164 -0.94 -14.42 -3.70
CA ASN A 164 -0.36 -15.75 -3.59
C ASN A 164 1.04 -15.76 -2.94
N GLN A 165 1.77 -14.63 -2.99
CA GLN A 165 3.05 -14.47 -2.29
C GLN A 165 2.90 -14.30 -0.77
N LEU A 166 1.69 -14.05 -0.26
CA LEU A 166 1.47 -13.88 1.17
C LEU A 166 1.58 -15.20 1.95
N PRO A 167 2.17 -15.18 3.15
CA PRO A 167 2.18 -16.33 4.05
C PRO A 167 0.77 -16.87 4.33
N HIS A 168 0.65 -18.19 4.40
CA HIS A 168 -0.58 -18.90 4.76
C HIS A 168 -1.33 -18.30 5.98
N PRO A 169 -0.68 -18.03 7.14
CA PRO A 169 -1.39 -17.48 8.30
C PRO A 169 -2.00 -16.09 8.06
N ILE A 170 -1.43 -15.30 7.15
CA ILE A 170 -1.97 -13.98 6.81
C ILE A 170 -3.18 -14.15 5.89
N ARG A 171 -3.10 -15.05 4.90
CA ARG A 171 -4.23 -15.32 3.98
C ARG A 171 -5.44 -15.91 4.67
N HIS A 172 -5.24 -16.71 5.72
CA HIS A 172 -6.29 -17.38 6.49
C HIS A 172 -6.78 -16.62 7.72
N CYS A 173 -6.52 -15.31 7.83
CA CYS A 173 -7.16 -14.48 8.84
C CYS A 173 -8.69 -14.53 8.70
N GLU A 174 -9.40 -14.54 9.82
CA GLU A 174 -10.87 -14.68 9.85
C GLU A 174 -11.60 -13.37 9.55
N THR A 175 -11.01 -12.23 9.93
CA THR A 175 -11.67 -10.92 9.85
C THR A 175 -10.84 -9.89 9.09
N SER A 176 -11.50 -8.94 8.43
CA SER A 176 -10.82 -7.83 7.74
C SER A 176 -9.93 -7.02 8.69
N CYS A 177 -10.34 -6.86 9.95
CA CYS A 177 -9.57 -6.14 10.96
C CYS A 177 -8.26 -6.86 11.32
N THR A 178 -8.34 -8.18 11.58
CA THR A 178 -7.16 -8.99 11.88
C THR A 178 -6.21 -9.04 10.69
N PHE A 179 -6.75 -9.27 9.48
CA PHE A 179 -5.99 -9.25 8.23
C PHE A 179 -5.24 -7.93 8.02
N LYS A 180 -5.93 -6.78 8.12
CA LYS A 180 -5.31 -5.46 7.93
C LYS A 180 -4.14 -5.23 8.89
N LYS A 181 -4.29 -5.65 10.16
CA LYS A 181 -3.26 -5.51 11.19
C LYS A 181 -2.09 -6.47 10.97
N THR A 182 -2.34 -7.76 10.74
CA THR A 182 -1.30 -8.78 10.52
C THR A 182 -0.51 -8.49 9.26
N LEU A 183 -1.19 -8.14 8.17
CA LEU A 183 -0.54 -7.74 6.92
C LEU A 183 0.31 -6.49 7.09
N LYS A 184 -0.21 -5.45 7.78
CA LYS A 184 0.57 -4.24 8.06
C LYS A 184 1.85 -4.59 8.82
N ASN A 185 1.76 -5.42 9.84
CA ASN A 185 2.92 -5.84 10.64
C ASN A 185 3.93 -6.63 9.80
N HIS A 186 3.47 -7.57 8.98
CA HIS A 186 4.33 -8.35 8.08
C HIS A 186 5.10 -7.45 7.10
N LEU A 187 4.39 -6.53 6.44
CA LEU A 187 4.99 -5.58 5.50
C LEU A 187 5.94 -4.60 6.21
N PHE A 188 5.63 -4.21 7.44
CA PHE A 188 6.49 -3.33 8.24
C PHE A 188 7.82 -4.01 8.58
N LYS A 189 7.76 -5.27 9.04
CA LYS A 189 8.96 -6.08 9.31
C LYS A 189 9.82 -6.27 8.07
N SER A 190 9.19 -6.62 6.95
CA SER A 190 9.88 -6.78 5.66
C SER A 190 10.52 -5.49 5.15
N ALA A 191 9.91 -4.33 5.39
CA ALA A 191 10.42 -3.04 4.94
C ALA A 191 11.61 -2.52 5.76
N TYR A 192 11.66 -2.85 7.06
CA TYR A 192 12.61 -2.27 8.00
C TYR A 192 13.59 -3.29 8.61
N ASN A 193 13.53 -4.56 8.20
CA ASN A 193 14.33 -5.66 8.73
C ASN A 193 14.27 -5.77 10.28
N THR A 194 13.08 -5.61 10.85
CA THR A 194 12.80 -5.74 12.30
C THR A 194 11.92 -6.93 12.62
#